data_AF-C7IZX0-F1
#
_entry.id   AF-C7IZX0-F1
#
_cell.length_a   1.000
_cell.length_b   1.000
_cell.length_c   1.000
_cell.angle_alpha   90.00
_cell.angle_beta   90.00
_cell.angle_gamma   90.00
#
_symmetry.space_group_name_H-M   'P 1'
#
loop_
_entity.id
_entity.type
_entity.pdbx_description
1 polymer ?
#
loop_
_entity_poly.entity_id
_entity_poly.type
_entity_poly.pdbx_seq_one_letter_code
_entity_poly.pdbx_strand_id
1 'polypeptide(L)' 'CDFQEVAEELGVYMVGFDRAGYGESDPNPNRSVKSAALDVEELADALGLGPKFYVIGISLGCHAVWGALKYIPER' A
#
# COMPACT_ATOMS: atom_id res chain seq x y z
N CYS A 1 14.67 9.78 18.63
CA CYS A 1 13.92 10.54 17.63
C CYS A 1 12.71 9.70 17.28
N ASP A 2 11.51 10.25 17.46
CA ASP A 2 10.30 9.58 17.04
C ASP A 2 10.30 9.50 15.51
N PHE A 3 9.95 8.35 14.94
CA PHE A 3 9.87 8.21 13.49
C PHE A 3 8.88 9.21 12.91
N GLN A 4 7.80 9.47 13.64
CA GLN A 4 6.76 10.40 13.21
C GLN A 4 7.27 11.84 13.14
N GLU A 5 8.06 12.28 14.13
CA GLU A 5 8.68 13.61 14.15
C GLU A 5 9.62 13.80 12.94
N VAL A 6 10.45 12.80 12.62
CA VAL A 6 11.34 12.84 11.45
C VAL A 6 10.57 12.80 10.14
N ALA A 7 9.49 12.01 10.05
CA ALA A 7 8.65 11.95 8.86
C ALA A 7 7.96 13.28 8.59
N GLU A 8 7.43 13.92 9.64
CA GLU A 8 6.81 15.25 9.56
C GLU A 8 7.82 16.32 9.14
N GLU A 9 9.03 16.34 9.72
CA GLU A 9 10.11 17.25 9.33
C GLU A 9 10.52 17.09 7.85
N LEU A 10 10.52 15.86 7.34
CA LEU A 10 10.85 15.56 5.94
C LEU A 10 9.66 15.70 4.98
N GLY A 11 8.46 16.03 5.47
CA GLY A 11 7.24 16.11 4.67
C GLY A 11 6.81 14.76 4.09
N VAL A 12 7.17 13.65 4.73
CA VAL A 12 6.82 12.30 4.31
C VAL A 12 5.45 11.93 4.87
N TYR A 13 4.52 11.63 3.99
CA TYR A 13 3.25 11.01 4.36
C TYR A 13 3.36 9.49 4.21
N MET A 14 3.26 8.77 5.33
CA MET A 14 3.34 7.30 5.35
C MET A 14 1.98 6.69 5.71
N VAL A 15 1.55 5.72 4.92
CA VAL A 15 0.31 4.98 5.14
C VAL A 15 0.62 3.49 5.18
N GLY A 16 0.22 2.83 6.25
CA GLY A 16 0.14 1.38 6.35
C GLY A 16 -1.33 0.97 6.43
N PHE A 17 -1.67 -0.14 5.80
CA PHE A 17 -3.02 -0.69 5.84
C PHE A 17 -2.97 -2.20 6.01
N ASP A 18 -4.00 -2.75 6.63
CA ASP A 18 -4.20 -4.18 6.71
C ASP A 18 -4.66 -4.73 5.36
N ARG A 19 -4.04 -5.82 4.90
CA ARG A 19 -4.44 -6.46 3.64
C ARG A 19 -5.68 -7.31 3.86
N ALA A 20 -6.43 -7.57 2.80
CA ALA A 20 -7.62 -8.43 2.86
C ALA A 20 -7.38 -9.74 3.65
N GLY A 21 -8.16 -9.93 4.72
CA GLY A 21 -8.06 -11.07 5.65
C GLY A 21 -6.97 -10.98 6.71
N TYR A 22 -6.36 -9.81 6.93
CA TYR A 22 -5.44 -9.51 8.03
C TYR A 22 -5.98 -8.38 8.88
N GLY A 23 -5.63 -8.38 10.18
CA GLY A 23 -5.94 -7.30 11.11
C GLY A 23 -7.42 -6.93 11.10
N GLU A 24 -7.72 -5.68 10.78
CA GLU A 24 -9.09 -5.12 10.75
C GLU A 24 -9.74 -5.16 9.35
N SER A 25 -9.05 -5.66 8.33
CA SER A 25 -9.59 -5.73 6.97
C SER A 25 -10.43 -6.98 6.75
N ASP A 26 -11.55 -6.80 6.06
CA ASP A 26 -12.45 -7.89 5.68
C ASP A 26 -11.73 -8.98 4.86
N PRO A 27 -12.12 -10.25 5.01
CA PRO A 27 -11.58 -11.33 4.21
C PRO A 27 -12.05 -11.24 2.75
N ASN A 28 -11.13 -11.44 1.81
CA ASN A 28 -11.45 -11.64 0.40
C ASN A 28 -11.19 -13.11 0.01
N PRO A 29 -12.23 -13.96 -0.17
CA PRO A 29 -12.07 -15.36 -0.56
C PRO A 29 -11.38 -15.55 -1.92
N ASN A 30 -11.44 -14.53 -2.79
CA ASN A 30 -10.83 -14.53 -4.12
C ASN A 30 -9.51 -13.75 -4.16
N ARG A 31 -8.85 -13.56 -3.01
CA ARG A 31 -7.58 -12.81 -2.92
C ARG A 31 -6.55 -13.35 -3.90
N SER A 32 -5.91 -12.44 -4.62
CA SER A 32 -4.80 -12.73 -5.51
C SER A 32 -3.72 -11.65 -5.41
N VAL A 33 -2.56 -11.87 -6.02
CA VAL A 33 -1.53 -10.83 -6.15
C VAL A 33 -2.07 -9.60 -6.91
N LYS A 34 -2.97 -9.82 -7.88
CA LYS A 34 -3.62 -8.74 -8.61
C LYS A 34 -4.59 -7.95 -7.73
N SER A 35 -5.42 -8.63 -6.93
CA SER A 35 -6.34 -7.91 -6.04
C SER A 35 -5.58 -7.07 -5.02
N ALA A 36 -4.50 -7.60 -4.44
CA ALA A 36 -3.67 -6.84 -3.50
C ALA A 36 -3.05 -5.57 -4.13
N ALA A 37 -2.74 -5.59 -5.43
CA ALA A 37 -2.28 -4.42 -6.16
C ALA A 37 -3.40 -3.39 -6.35
N LEU A 38 -4.60 -3.85 -6.71
CA LEU A 38 -5.77 -2.99 -6.87
C LEU A 38 -6.22 -2.37 -5.54
N ASP A 39 -6.10 -3.09 -4.43
CA ASP A 39 -6.37 -2.54 -3.09
C ASP A 39 -5.43 -1.35 -2.79
N VAL A 40 -4.15 -1.42 -3.21
CA VAL A 40 -3.19 -0.30 -3.08
C VAL A 40 -3.61 0.87 -3.97
N GLU A 41 -4.03 0.59 -5.21
CA GLU A 41 -4.47 1.62 -6.15
C GLU A 41 -5.70 2.38 -5.63
N GLU A 42 -6.72 1.64 -5.19
CA GLU A 42 -7.97 2.17 -4.66
C GLU A 42 -7.73 2.98 -3.39
N LEU A 43 -6.87 2.48 -2.49
CA LEU A 43 -6.49 3.22 -1.29
C LEU A 43 -5.74 4.52 -1.64
N ALA A 44 -4.81 4.48 -2.61
CA ALA A 44 -4.08 5.66 -3.04
C ALA A 44 -5.00 6.72 -3.66
N ASP A 45 -6.02 6.30 -4.42
CA ASP A 45 -7.06 7.19 -4.97
C ASP A 45 -7.94 7.78 -3.87
N ALA A 46 -8.40 6.96 -2.93
CA ALA A 46 -9.23 7.40 -1.81
C ALA A 46 -8.51 8.42 -0.91
N LEU A 47 -7.19 8.29 -0.77
CA LEU A 47 -6.35 9.21 0.00
C LEU A 47 -5.81 10.39 -0.82
N GLY A 48 -6.03 10.41 -2.14
CA GLY A 48 -5.57 11.48 -3.01
C GLY A 48 -4.04 11.59 -3.09
N LEU A 49 -3.32 10.46 -3.08
CA LEU A 49 -1.84 10.43 -3.13
C LEU A 49 -1.25 10.94 -4.45
N GLY A 50 -2.10 11.24 -5.43
CA GLY A 50 -1.72 11.71 -6.75
C GLY A 50 -1.38 10.56 -7.71
N PRO A 51 -0.84 10.89 -8.89
CA PRO A 51 -0.66 9.91 -9.96
C PRO A 51 0.49 8.93 -9.72
N LYS A 52 1.41 9.22 -8.80
CA LYS A 52 2.56 8.38 -8.48
C LYS A 52 2.88 8.40 -7.00
N PHE A 53 3.24 7.26 -6.44
CA PHE A 53 3.64 7.13 -5.05
C PHE A 53 4.72 6.06 -4.85
N TYR A 54 5.32 6.01 -3.66
CA TYR A 54 6.31 5.00 -3.30
C TYR A 54 5.64 3.86 -2.55
N VAL A 55 6.04 2.63 -2.87
CA VAL A 55 5.60 1.42 -2.18
C VAL A 55 6.77 0.75 -1.46
N ILE A 56 6.55 0.33 -0.22
CA ILE A 56 7.55 -0.36 0.60
C ILE A 56 6.96 -1.70 1.03
N GLY A 57 7.73 -2.78 0.84
CA GLY A 57 7.33 -4.13 1.18
C GLY A 57 8.37 -4.78 2.07
N ILE A 58 7.93 -5.39 3.17
CA ILE A 58 8.79 -6.14 4.09
C ILE A 58 8.26 -7.56 4.19
N SER A 59 9.13 -8.55 3.99
CA SER A 59 8.77 -9.97 4.09
C SER A 59 7.57 -10.32 3.21
N LEU A 60 6.49 -10.86 3.80
CA LEU A 60 5.24 -11.14 3.07
C LEU A 60 4.63 -9.90 2.42
N GLY A 61 4.89 -8.69 2.91
CA GLY A 61 4.44 -7.45 2.28
C GLY A 61 4.96 -7.25 0.85
N CYS A 62 6.07 -7.89 0.47
CA CYS A 62 6.64 -7.78 -0.86
C CYS A 62 5.71 -8.31 -1.97
N HIS A 63 4.77 -9.22 -1.68
CA HIS A 63 3.84 -9.70 -2.72
C HIS A 63 2.93 -8.58 -3.25
N ALA A 64 2.52 -7.65 -2.39
CA ALA A 64 1.68 -6.51 -2.78
C ALA A 64 2.50 -5.52 -3.62
N VAL A 65 3.76 -5.27 -3.25
CA VAL A 65 4.70 -4.45 -4.03
C VAL A 65 4.95 -5.03 -5.42
N TRP A 66 5.26 -6.32 -5.51
CA TRP A 66 5.42 -6.99 -6.81
C TRP A 66 4.13 -6.99 -7.63
N GLY A 67 2.98 -7.10 -6.97
CA GLY A 67 1.67 -6.93 -7.59
C GLY A 67 1.50 -5.54 -8.18
N ALA A 68 1.81 -4.49 -7.41
CA ALA A 68 1.72 -3.10 -7.83
C ALA A 68 2.56 -2.85 -9.10
N LEU A 69 3.84 -3.20 -9.04
CA LEU A 69 4.76 -3.04 -10.18
C LEU A 69 4.31 -3.80 -11.44
N LYS A 70 3.58 -4.90 -11.29
CA LYS A 70 3.13 -5.73 -12.41
C LYS A 70 1.78 -5.30 -12.99
N TYR A 71 0.84 -4.88 -12.14
CA TYR A 71 -0.56 -4.71 -12.53
C TYR A 71 -1.02 -3.25 -12.59
N ILE A 72 -0.32 -2.34 -11.91
CA ILE A 72 -0.57 -0.88 -11.93
C ILE A 72 0.74 -0.09 -12.15
N PRO A 73 1.57 -0.43 -13.17
CA PRO A 73 2.90 0.16 -13.36
C PRO A 73 2.88 1.67 -13.64
N GLU A 74 1.73 2.24 -13.99
CA GLU A 74 1.51 3.67 -14.18
C GLU A 74 1.37 4.46 -12.87
N ARG A 75 1.08 3.77 -11.76
CA ARG A 75 0.88 4.32 -10.42
C ARG A 75 2.18 4.37 -9.60
#